data_AF-A0A6A5WPC5-F1
#
_entry.id   AF-A0A6A5WPC5-F1
#
_cell.length_a   1.000
_cell.length_b   1.000
_cell.length_c   1.000
_cell.angle_alpha   90.00
_cell.angle_beta   90.00
_cell.angle_gamma   90.00
#
_symmetry.space_group_name_H-M   'P 1'
#
loop_
_entity.id
_entity.type
_entity.pdbx_description
1 polymer ?
#
loop_
_entity_poly.entity_id
_entity_poly.type
_entity_poly.pdbx_seq_one_letter_code
_entity_poly.pdbx_strand_id
1 'polypeptide(L)' 'MRTVFIHARYTDQTSLEDFLIRKFGLNSRTRIMWKRGKYQCDIPRLLTKNEIEELKQTVDFARYSEL' A
#
# COMPACT_ATOMS: atom_id res chain seq x y z
N MET A 1 -7.63 -5.70 10.93
CA MET A 1 -6.33 -5.83 10.24
C MET A 1 -6.58 -6.67 9.01
N ARG A 2 -6.30 -6.12 7.84
CA ARG A 2 -6.43 -6.80 6.56
C ARG A 2 -5.09 -6.72 5.86
N THR A 3 -4.67 -7.85 5.31
CA THR A 3 -3.42 -7.95 4.58
C THR A 3 -3.71 -7.81 3.09
N VAL A 4 -3.04 -6.87 2.44
CA VAL A 4 -3.14 -6.62 1.00
C VAL A 4 -1.75 -6.74 0.37
N PHE A 5 -1.71 -7.15 -0.89
CA PHE A 5 -0.47 -7.17 -1.65
C PHE A 5 -0.47 -6.04 -2.66
N ILE A 6 0.59 -5.24 -2.63
CA ILE A 6 0.83 -4.15 -3.56
C ILE A 6 2.11 -4.50 -4.31
N HIS A 7 1.98 -4.79 -5.60
CA HIS A 7 3.16 -4.90 -6.47
C HIS A 7 3.62 -3.48 -6.80
N ALA A 8 4.83 -3.12 -6.41
CA ALA A 8 5.46 -1.85 -6.75
C ALA A 8 6.98 -2.06 -6.84
N ARG A 9 7.74 -1.08 -7.35
CA ARG A 9 9.20 -1.23 -7.38
C ARG A 9 9.78 -0.98 -5.99
N TYR A 10 11.01 -1.43 -5.77
CA TYR A 10 11.72 -1.17 -4.52
C TYR A 10 11.87 0.33 -4.23
N THR A 11 12.06 1.15 -5.27
CA THR A 11 12.15 2.61 -5.18
C THR A 11 10.86 3.29 -4.74
N ASP A 12 9.72 2.63 -4.90
CA ASP A 12 8.40 3.15 -4.54
C ASP A 12 8.05 2.90 -3.07
N GLN A 13 8.91 2.25 -2.28
CA GLN A 13 8.63 1.96 -0.86
C GLN A 13 8.25 3.23 -0.09
N THR A 14 9.04 4.28 -0.26
CA THR A 14 8.83 5.56 0.44
C THR A 14 7.52 6.22 0.01
N SER A 15 7.20 6.20 -1.29
CA SER A 15 5.93 6.72 -1.81
C SER A 15 4.72 5.93 -1.30
N LEU A 16 4.87 4.60 -1.20
CA LEU A 16 3.86 3.71 -0.67
C LEU A 16 3.61 3.97 0.82
N GLU A 17 4.68 4.13 1.59
CA GLU A 17 4.62 4.42 3.02
C GLU A 17 4.01 5.79 3.27
N ASP A 18 4.44 6.83 2.56
CA ASP A 18 3.85 8.18 2.66
C ASP A 18 2.36 8.16 2.31
N PHE A 19 1.97 7.46 1.25
CA PHE A 19 0.57 7.30 0.86
C PHE A 19 -0.25 6.63 1.98
N LEU A 20 0.24 5.52 2.54
CA LEU A 20 -0.46 4.79 3.59
C LEU A 20 -0.53 5.62 4.89
N ILE A 21 0.53 6.34 5.25
CA ILE A 21 0.55 7.26 6.39
C ILE A 21 -0.41 8.42 6.17
N ARG A 22 -0.51 8.98 4.96
CA ARG A 22 -1.48 10.03 4.64
C ARG A 22 -2.93 9.54 4.73
N LYS A 23 -3.22 8.32 4.26
CA LYS A 23 -4.60 7.78 4.24
C LYS A 23 -5.05 7.26 5.60
N PHE A 24 -4.16 6.63 6.36
CA PHE A 24 -4.51 6.01 7.64
C PHE A 24 -4.00 6.79 8.86
N GLY A 25 -3.10 7.75 8.68
CA GLY A 25 -2.44 8.49 9.76
C GLY A 25 -1.22 7.74 10.31
N LEU A 26 -0.26 8.51 10.85
CA LEU A 26 0.99 8.01 11.44
C LEU A 26 0.80 7.01 12.59
N ASN A 27 -0.36 7.07 13.26
CA ASN A 27 -0.69 6.20 14.38
C ASN A 27 -1.54 4.99 14.00
N SER A 28 -1.82 4.83 12.70
CA SER A 28 -2.45 3.60 12.23
C SER A 28 -1.45 2.46 12.31
N ARG A 29 -1.96 1.28 12.69
CA ARG A 29 -1.20 0.03 12.77
C ARG A 29 -0.88 -0.51 11.37
N THR A 30 -0.44 0.36 10.48
CA THR A 30 -0.03 0.04 9.12
C THR A 30 1.36 -0.55 9.16
N ARG A 31 1.49 -1.79 8.65
CA ARG A 31 2.79 -2.47 8.56
C ARG A 31 3.07 -2.80 7.10
N ILE A 32 4.21 -2.36 6.60
CA ILE A 32 4.65 -2.63 5.23
C ILE A 32 5.81 -3.63 5.31
N MET A 33 5.71 -4.72 4.56
CA MET A 33 6.76 -5.74 4.50
C MET A 33 6.99 -6.15 3.04
N TRP A 34 8.22 -6.05 2.55
CA TRP A 34 8.58 -6.60 1.25
C TRP A 34 8.72 -8.13 1.34
N LYS A 35 7.94 -8.86 0.54
CA LYS A 35 7.94 -10.33 0.55
C LYS A 35 7.73 -10.87 -0.86
N ARG A 36 8.68 -11.65 -1.37
CA ARG A 36 8.61 -12.31 -2.71
C ARG A 36 8.35 -11.33 -3.86
N GLY A 37 9.03 -10.18 -3.89
CA GLY A 37 8.92 -9.20 -4.98
C GLY A 37 7.66 -8.32 -4.97
N LYS A 38 6.96 -8.28 -3.83
CA LYS A 38 5.75 -7.47 -3.61
C LYS A 38 5.71 -6.93 -2.20
N TYR A 39 5.02 -5.81 -1.97
CA TYR A 39 4.76 -5.28 -0.64
C TYR A 39 3.52 -5.93 -0.06
N GLN A 40 3.69 -6.65 1.03
CA GLN A 40 2.61 -7.07 1.90
C GLN A 40 2.33 -5.92 2.87
N CYS A 41 1.16 -5.30 2.74
CA CYS A 41 0.73 -4.20 3.60
C CYS A 41 -0.38 -4.70 4.52
N ASP A 42 -0.20 -4.56 5.81
CA ASP A 42 -1.26 -4.76 6.79
C ASP A 42 -1.89 -3.42 7.10
N ILE A 43 -3.15 -3.25 6.72
CA ILE A 43 -3.91 -1.99 6.82
C ILE A 43 -5.15 -2.19 7.69
N PRO A 44 -5.62 -1.15 8.42
CA PRO A 44 -6.77 -1.28 9.32
C PRO A 44 -8.08 -1.57 8.56
N ARG A 45 -8.25 -0.96 7.38
CA ARG A 45 -9.36 -1.21 6.43
C ARG A 45 -8.81 -1.34 5.01
N LEU A 46 -9.59 -1.94 4.11
CA LEU A 46 -9.26 -1.96 2.68
C LEU A 46 -9.23 -0.54 2.10
N LEU A 47 -8.41 -0.35 1.07
CA LEU A 47 -8.46 0.85 0.24
C LEU A 47 -9.77 0.85 -0.56
N THR A 48 -10.43 2.00 -0.62
CA THR A 48 -11.57 2.20 -1.51
C THR A 48 -11.10 2.27 -2.96
N LYS A 49 -12.01 2.10 -3.92
CA LYS A 49 -11.68 2.17 -5.36
C LYS A 49 -10.94 3.47 -5.73
N ASN A 50 -11.39 4.60 -5.19
CA ASN A 50 -10.76 5.90 -5.41
C ASN A 50 -9.33 5.95 -4.87
N GLU A 51 -9.10 5.41 -3.66
CA GLU A 51 -7.77 5.32 -3.07
C GLU A 51 -6.85 4.36 -3.84
N ILE A 52 -7.40 3.28 -4.42
CA ILE A 52 -6.64 2.36 -5.29
C ILE A 52 -6.23 3.06 -6.59
N GLU A 53 -7.09 3.91 -7.16
CA GLU A 53 -6.75 4.71 -8.33
C GLU A 53 -5.69 5.77 -8.02
N GLU A 54 -5.80 6.46 -6.89
CA GLU A 54 -4.75 7.39 -6.42
C GLU A 54 -3.41 6.67 -6.17
N LEU A 55 -3.45 5.46 -5.59
CA LEU A 55 -2.27 4.62 -5.39
C LEU A 55 -1.62 4.25 -6.73
N LYS A 56 -2.42 3.88 -7.74
CA LYS A 56 -1.96 3.58 -9.11
C LYS A 56 -1.35 4.79 -9.81
N GLN A 57 -1.81 5.99 -9.50
CA GLN A 57 -1.22 7.22 -10.03
C GLN A 57 0.06 7.63 -9.30
N THR A 58 0.13 7.39 -7.99
CA THR A 58 1.30 7.72 -7.16
C THR A 58 2.45 6.74 -7.39
N VAL A 59 2.12 5.48 -7.68
CA VAL A 59 3.07 4.40 -7.90
C VAL A 59 2.81 3.83 -9.29
N ASP A 60 3.67 4.17 -10.24
CA ASP A 60 3.57 3.91 -11.68
C ASP A 60 3.30 2.42 -12.03
N PHE A 61 3.67 1.49 -11.13
CA PHE A 61 3.48 0.04 -11.28
C PHE A 61 2.56 -0.62 -10.23
N ALA A 62 1.79 0.16 -9.45
CA ALA A 62 0.99 -0.37 -8.35
C ALA A 62 -0.11 -1.34 -8.82
N ARG A 63 0.13 -2.65 -8.67
CA ARG A 63 -0.92 -3.67 -8.81
C ARG A 63 -1.41 -4.07 -7.42
N TYR A 64 -2.62 -3.64 -7.10
CA TYR A 64 -3.30 -3.98 -5.85
C TYR A 64 -3.99 -5.34 -5.98
N SER A 65 -3.71 -6.25 -5.04
CA SER A 65 -4.36 -7.56 -4.94
C SER A 65 -4.77 -7.80 -3.50
N GLU A 66 -6.03 -8.15 -3.32
CA GLU A 66 -6.59 -8.57 -2.03
C GLU A 66 -6.30 -10.07 -1.83
N LEU A 67 -6.22 -10.50 -0.57
CA LEU A 67 -6.08 -11.90 -0.16
C LEU A 67 -7.45 -12.46 0.20
#